data_AF-A0A517NQR9-F1
#
_entry.id   AF-A0A517NQR9-F1
#
_cell.length_a   1.000
_cell.length_b   1.000
_cell.length_c   1.000
_cell.angle_alpha   90.00
_cell.angle_beta   90.00
_cell.angle_gamma   90.00
#
_symmetry.space_group_name_H-M   'P 1'
#
loop_
_entity.id
_entity.type
_entity.pdbx_description
1 polymer ?
#
loop_
_entity_poly.entity_id
_entity_poly.type
_entity_poly.pdbx_seq_one_letter_code
_entity_poly.pdbx_strand_id
1 'polypeptide(L)'
;MKLITKRPRTGSNRLAPNHCGFTLVELLIVIALLGLLAGMVSASYQGVANASREARTRSIIATIDSVIQEKYESYKYRPLPVEIPDMFQPGNQTGTEVGFETLATEASRIRLMMSRDLQKMEMPDRWSDIVVGTGDPVRLRAAVSPVVTVGGNVVGARSSPASRRMMNVSWFGIDRVNTNTADSANVPSQLAAYRSRVTTVPTVEHQGAECLFLIMSTSFVGGTPAIDAIPDTNIGDTDGDLMPEILDGWGRPLMFVRWPVGYVDPSGVVDRTTADDFDLFRSDYAYADTGSPPVSSAQATSVEGGGKVRPWSIRPLIASAGSDGEFGISANPWNSASELTAFDYRSQWGWAVDADHYGSELPGRGAGIGAATHTTHPFPDPYLRNFVANNQSSGVFVGRLPGQVLPTSTALEDRVDNMTNYDLQADN
;
A
#
# COMPACT_ATOMS: atom_id res chain seq x y z
N MET A 1 105.28 41.72 -38.43
CA MET A 1 104.57 41.05 -37.31
C MET A 1 103.84 42.15 -36.54
N LYS A 2 102.50 42.21 -36.65
CA LYS A 2 101.66 43.36 -36.28
C LYS A 2 101.13 43.19 -34.85
N LEU A 3 101.23 44.24 -34.03
CA LEU A 3 100.66 44.35 -32.67
C LEU A 3 99.14 44.16 -32.69
N ILE A 4 98.60 43.48 -31.65
CA ILE A 4 97.20 43.60 -31.27
C ILE A 4 97.11 43.82 -29.75
N THR A 5 96.62 45.00 -29.40
CA THR A 5 96.33 45.54 -28.07
C THR A 5 95.06 44.93 -27.46
N LYS A 6 95.09 44.64 -26.17
CA LYS A 6 93.99 44.13 -25.34
C LYS A 6 92.97 45.25 -25.07
N ARG A 7 91.67 45.00 -25.30
CA ARG A 7 90.54 45.82 -24.79
C ARG A 7 89.76 45.04 -23.72
N PRO A 8 89.24 45.70 -22.66
CA PRO A 8 88.33 45.06 -21.72
C PRO A 8 86.88 45.15 -22.23
N ARG A 9 86.09 44.09 -22.03
CA ARG A 9 84.63 44.13 -22.20
C ARG A 9 83.96 43.88 -20.85
N THR A 10 83.45 44.96 -20.30
CA THR A 10 82.43 45.04 -19.25
C THR A 10 81.07 44.59 -19.77
N GLY A 11 80.21 44.13 -18.86
CA GLY A 11 78.76 44.24 -19.00
C GLY A 11 78.01 42.93 -19.17
N SER A 12 77.70 42.27 -18.06
CA SER A 12 76.63 41.29 -17.94
C SER A 12 75.26 41.98 -18.03
N ASN A 13 74.51 41.79 -19.11
CA ASN A 13 73.08 42.10 -19.13
C ASN A 13 72.29 40.79 -18.99
N ARG A 14 71.96 40.45 -17.74
CA ARG A 14 70.84 39.55 -17.45
C ARG A 14 69.57 40.38 -17.62
N LEU A 15 68.81 40.11 -18.67
CA LEU A 15 67.43 40.57 -18.77
C LEU A 15 66.63 39.81 -17.70
N ALA A 16 66.37 40.45 -16.57
CA ALA A 16 65.38 39.96 -15.62
C ALA A 16 63.99 40.14 -16.25
N PRO A 17 63.08 39.15 -16.17
CA PRO A 17 61.69 39.35 -16.56
C PRO A 17 61.06 40.40 -15.63
N ASN A 18 60.47 41.44 -16.23
CA ASN A 18 59.64 42.41 -15.50
C ASN A 18 58.37 41.70 -15.05
N HIS A 19 58.31 41.33 -13.76
CA HIS A 19 57.04 41.01 -13.12
C HIS A 19 56.35 42.33 -12.80
N CYS A 20 55.50 42.81 -13.71
CA CYS A 20 54.54 43.87 -13.42
C CYS A 20 53.53 43.31 -12.40
N GLY A 21 53.59 43.80 -11.16
CA GLY A 21 52.63 43.43 -10.12
C GLY A 21 51.24 43.93 -10.50
N PHE A 22 50.24 43.06 -10.37
CA PHE A 22 48.83 43.38 -10.59
C PHE A 22 48.39 44.51 -9.65
N THR A 23 47.61 45.45 -10.16
CA THR A 23 47.05 46.52 -9.33
C THR A 23 45.87 45.98 -8.51
N LEU A 24 45.69 46.51 -7.30
CA LEU A 24 44.59 46.10 -6.42
C LEU A 24 43.22 46.26 -7.10
N VAL A 25 43.07 47.29 -7.94
CA VAL A 25 41.85 47.57 -8.71
C VAL A 25 41.55 46.48 -9.73
N GLU A 26 42.57 45.99 -10.43
CA GLU A 26 42.44 44.94 -11.45
C GLU A 26 41.99 43.62 -10.81
N LEU A 27 42.56 43.30 -9.65
CA LEU A 27 42.14 42.17 -8.85
C LEU A 27 40.71 42.36 -8.35
N LEU A 28 40.34 43.56 -7.88
CA LEU A 28 38.99 43.86 -7.40
C LEU A 28 37.92 43.70 -8.50
N ILE A 29 38.21 44.16 -9.72
CA ILE A 29 37.33 43.98 -10.89
C ILE A 29 37.17 42.49 -11.22
N VAL A 30 38.26 41.71 -11.19
CA VAL A 30 38.21 40.27 -11.50
C VAL A 30 37.35 39.52 -10.49
N ILE A 31 37.51 39.76 -9.18
CA ILE A 31 36.68 39.06 -8.19
C ILE A 31 35.21 39.50 -8.32
N ALA A 32 34.95 40.77 -8.66
CA ALA A 32 33.59 41.25 -8.91
C ALA A 32 32.94 40.59 -10.13
N LEU A 33 33.67 40.45 -11.23
CA LEU A 33 33.19 39.74 -12.44
C LEU A 33 32.97 38.25 -12.17
N LEU A 34 33.90 37.59 -11.46
CA LEU A 34 33.75 36.20 -11.05
C LEU A 34 32.54 36.01 -10.12
N GLY A 35 32.29 36.93 -9.20
CA GLY A 35 31.11 36.90 -8.33
C GLY A 35 29.80 37.03 -9.12
N LEU A 36 29.74 37.92 -10.11
CA LEU A 36 28.57 38.09 -10.96
C LEU A 36 28.31 36.85 -11.82
N LEU A 37 29.36 36.31 -12.46
CA LEU A 37 29.25 35.08 -13.27
C LEU A 37 28.88 33.87 -12.41
N ALA A 38 29.49 33.71 -11.24
CA ALA A 38 29.18 32.64 -10.30
C ALA A 38 27.73 32.71 -9.80
N GLY A 39 27.22 33.92 -9.52
CA GLY A 39 25.83 34.14 -9.14
C GLY A 39 24.84 33.68 -10.20
N MET A 40 25.06 34.06 -11.46
CA MET A 40 24.19 33.65 -12.58
C MET A 40 24.26 32.14 -12.85
N VAL A 41 25.45 31.54 -12.82
CA VAL A 41 25.63 30.10 -13.07
C VAL A 41 24.99 29.27 -11.96
N SER A 42 25.13 29.67 -10.69
CA SER A 42 24.54 28.95 -9.55
C SER A 42 23.01 28.86 -9.63
N ALA A 43 22.33 29.97 -9.95
CA ALA A 43 20.88 29.97 -10.11
C ALA A 43 20.41 29.06 -11.26
N SER A 44 21.12 29.06 -12.39
CA SER A 44 20.81 28.16 -13.52
C SER A 44 21.04 26.68 -13.18
N TYR A 45 22.08 26.38 -12.41
CA TYR A 45 22.43 25.02 -12.02
C TYR A 45 21.38 24.41 -11.09
N GLN A 46 20.84 25.19 -10.13
CA GLN A 46 19.80 24.70 -9.22
C GLN A 46 18.52 24.30 -9.96
N GLY A 47 18.09 25.10 -10.95
CA GLY A 47 16.92 24.77 -11.77
C GLY A 47 17.13 23.49 -12.60
N VAL A 48 18.29 23.35 -13.24
CA VAL A 48 18.64 22.14 -14.02
C VAL A 48 18.77 20.91 -13.12
N ALA A 49 19.36 21.05 -11.93
CA ALA A 49 19.49 19.96 -10.97
C ALA A 49 18.11 19.48 -10.50
N ASN A 50 17.21 20.39 -10.11
CA ASN A 50 15.86 20.02 -9.68
C ASN A 50 15.06 19.36 -10.80
N ALA A 51 15.08 19.90 -12.02
CA ALA A 51 14.43 19.28 -13.17
C ALA A 51 15.00 17.87 -13.47
N SER A 52 16.31 17.67 -13.31
CA SER A 52 16.92 16.36 -13.48
C SER A 52 16.52 15.37 -12.38
N ARG A 53 16.31 15.83 -11.14
CA ARG A 53 15.84 15.01 -10.03
C ARG A 53 14.38 14.62 -10.25
N GLU A 54 13.53 15.57 -10.61
CA GLU A 54 12.13 15.32 -10.98
C GLU A 54 12.02 14.29 -12.11
N ALA A 55 12.73 14.48 -13.23
CA ALA A 55 12.71 13.55 -14.35
C ALA A 55 13.16 12.14 -13.96
N ARG A 56 14.18 12.04 -13.09
CA ARG A 56 14.63 10.75 -12.53
C ARG A 56 13.55 10.12 -11.66
N THR A 57 12.94 10.89 -10.76
CA THR A 57 11.84 10.42 -9.91
C THR A 57 10.67 9.90 -10.74
N ARG A 58 10.26 10.60 -11.81
CA ARG A 58 9.19 10.11 -12.73
C ARG A 58 9.54 8.76 -13.32
N SER A 59 10.78 8.60 -13.80
CA SER A 59 11.24 7.34 -14.38
C SER A 59 11.23 6.20 -13.36
N ILE A 60 11.64 6.46 -12.12
CA ILE A 60 11.63 5.49 -11.02
C ILE A 60 10.20 5.09 -10.69
N ILE A 61 9.30 6.06 -10.45
CA ILE A 61 7.90 5.80 -10.13
C ILE A 61 7.23 5.04 -11.27
N ALA A 62 7.43 5.42 -12.53
CA ALA A 62 6.85 4.71 -13.67
C ALA A 62 7.33 3.25 -13.77
N THR A 63 8.61 3.00 -13.49
CA THR A 63 9.16 1.64 -13.48
C THR A 63 8.52 0.81 -12.37
N ILE A 64 8.46 1.33 -11.15
CA ILE A 64 7.84 0.65 -10.01
C ILE A 64 6.35 0.41 -10.27
N ASP A 65 5.65 1.42 -10.76
CA ASP A 65 4.22 1.36 -11.06
C ASP A 65 3.90 0.26 -12.08
N SER A 66 4.72 0.10 -13.13
CA SER A 66 4.53 -0.99 -14.10
C SER A 66 4.59 -2.39 -13.45
N VAL A 67 5.52 -2.60 -12.52
CA VAL A 67 5.70 -3.87 -11.80
C VAL A 67 4.57 -4.10 -10.80
N ILE A 68 4.20 -3.06 -10.07
CA ILE A 68 3.11 -3.11 -9.08
C ILE A 68 1.77 -3.33 -9.77
N GLN A 69 1.51 -2.68 -10.91
CA GLN A 69 0.30 -2.88 -11.70
C GLN A 69 0.22 -4.30 -12.25
N GLU A 70 1.30 -4.82 -12.86
CA GLU A 70 1.33 -6.20 -13.35
C GLU A 70 1.00 -7.19 -12.21
N LYS A 71 1.64 -7.01 -11.06
CA LYS A 71 1.38 -7.82 -9.87
C LYS A 71 -0.07 -7.67 -9.38
N TYR A 72 -0.58 -6.45 -9.31
CA TYR A 72 -1.94 -6.14 -8.86
C TYR A 72 -3.00 -6.76 -9.78
N GLU A 73 -2.83 -6.66 -11.10
CA GLU A 73 -3.74 -7.25 -12.09
C GLU A 73 -3.70 -8.78 -12.08
N SER A 74 -2.54 -9.37 -11.79
CA SER A 74 -2.41 -10.83 -11.68
C SER A 74 -3.36 -11.45 -10.65
N TYR A 75 -3.71 -10.72 -9.57
CA TYR A 75 -4.64 -11.21 -8.55
C TYR A 75 -6.06 -11.38 -9.06
N LYS A 76 -6.48 -10.65 -10.10
CA LYS A 76 -7.84 -10.74 -10.67
C LYS A 76 -8.10 -12.13 -11.25
N TYR A 77 -7.07 -12.72 -11.85
CA TYR A 77 -7.17 -14.00 -12.56
C TYR A 77 -6.59 -15.18 -11.79
N ARG A 78 -5.97 -14.94 -10.64
CA ARG A 78 -5.30 -16.01 -9.90
C ARG A 78 -6.31 -17.05 -9.41
N PRO A 79 -6.09 -18.35 -9.69
CA PRO A 79 -6.83 -19.39 -9.04
C PRO A 79 -6.38 -19.42 -7.59
N LEU A 80 -7.27 -19.03 -6.68
CA LEU A 80 -7.07 -19.33 -5.28
C LEU A 80 -7.26 -20.83 -5.10
N PRO A 81 -6.40 -21.53 -4.35
CA PRO A 81 -6.67 -22.87 -3.85
C PRO A 81 -7.75 -22.77 -2.78
N VAL A 82 -8.91 -22.23 -3.14
CA VAL A 82 -10.15 -22.61 -2.51
C VAL A 82 -10.36 -24.01 -3.05
N GLU A 83 -9.84 -25.00 -2.33
CA GLU A 83 -10.65 -26.19 -2.18
C GLU A 83 -11.97 -25.61 -1.69
N ILE A 84 -12.96 -25.43 -2.58
CA ILE A 84 -14.34 -25.32 -2.15
C ILE A 84 -14.44 -26.68 -1.52
N PRO A 85 -14.34 -26.78 -0.17
CA PRO A 85 -14.45 -28.10 0.40
C PRO A 85 -15.74 -28.66 -0.19
N ASP A 86 -15.81 -29.96 -0.37
CA ASP A 86 -17.12 -30.55 -0.15
C ASP A 86 -17.50 -30.10 1.27
N MET A 87 -18.14 -28.93 1.42
CA MET A 87 -18.35 -28.23 2.69
C MET A 87 -19.37 -28.95 3.56
N PHE A 88 -19.63 -30.19 3.19
CA PHE A 88 -20.10 -31.23 4.05
C PHE A 88 -19.09 -31.47 5.19
N GLN A 89 -19.12 -30.59 6.19
CA GLN A 89 -18.76 -31.01 7.53
C GLN A 89 -19.92 -31.90 8.01
N PRO A 90 -19.70 -33.20 8.30
CA PRO A 90 -20.75 -34.03 8.84
C PRO A 90 -21.26 -33.38 10.12
N GLY A 91 -22.56 -33.11 10.17
CA GLY A 91 -23.20 -32.57 11.37
C GLY A 91 -23.08 -33.56 12.53
N ASN A 92 -23.37 -33.11 13.75
CA ASN A 92 -23.66 -34.04 14.83
C ASN A 92 -24.86 -34.90 14.39
N GLN A 93 -24.63 -36.16 14.05
CA GLN A 93 -25.63 -37.09 13.48
C GLN A 93 -26.82 -37.38 14.40
N THR A 94 -26.88 -36.77 15.58
CA THR A 94 -28.00 -36.86 16.50
C THR A 94 -29.12 -35.93 16.02
N GLY A 95 -29.79 -36.29 14.92
CA GLY A 95 -30.92 -35.53 14.39
C GLY A 95 -31.18 -35.78 12.89
N THR A 96 -31.85 -34.81 12.27
CA THR A 96 -32.20 -34.83 10.83
C THR A 96 -31.14 -34.08 9.98
N GLU A 97 -30.21 -33.36 10.62
CA GLU A 97 -29.11 -32.62 9.98
C GLU A 97 -27.98 -33.58 9.59
N VAL A 98 -27.67 -33.63 8.29
CA VAL A 98 -26.66 -34.54 7.72
C VAL A 98 -25.33 -33.81 7.51
N GLY A 99 -25.36 -32.52 7.14
CA GLY A 99 -24.16 -31.70 7.04
C GLY A 99 -24.48 -30.23 6.75
N PHE A 100 -23.51 -29.52 6.19
CA PHE A 100 -23.61 -28.11 5.85
C PHE A 100 -23.22 -27.88 4.39
N GLU A 101 -23.69 -26.79 3.79
CA GLU A 101 -23.31 -26.38 2.43
C GLU A 101 -23.15 -24.85 2.34
N THR A 102 -22.21 -24.38 1.53
CA THR A 102 -22.10 -22.95 1.20
C THR A 102 -22.93 -22.58 -0.02
N LEU A 103 -23.55 -21.41 0.06
CA LEU A 103 -24.23 -20.83 -1.10
C LEU A 103 -23.20 -20.25 -2.07
N ALA A 104 -23.53 -20.24 -3.37
CA ALA A 104 -22.65 -19.69 -4.40
C ALA A 104 -22.29 -18.21 -4.17
N THR A 105 -23.24 -17.39 -3.69
CA THR A 105 -23.01 -15.98 -3.35
C THR A 105 -22.04 -15.81 -2.17
N GLU A 106 -22.10 -16.73 -1.20
CA GLU A 106 -21.17 -16.75 -0.09
C GLU A 106 -19.79 -17.23 -0.55
N ALA A 107 -19.72 -18.24 -1.40
CA ALA A 107 -18.47 -18.70 -1.99
C ALA A 107 -17.75 -17.58 -2.77
N SER A 108 -18.49 -16.76 -3.53
CA SER A 108 -17.91 -15.58 -4.18
C SER A 108 -17.37 -14.54 -3.19
N ARG A 109 -18.07 -14.32 -2.06
CA ARG A 109 -17.61 -13.39 -1.02
C ARG A 109 -16.34 -13.88 -0.34
N ILE A 110 -16.31 -15.17 0.01
CA ILE A 110 -15.13 -15.78 0.63
C ILE A 110 -13.94 -15.66 -0.33
N ARG A 111 -14.15 -15.92 -1.62
CA ARG A 111 -13.13 -15.74 -2.65
C ARG A 111 -12.60 -14.29 -2.67
N LEU A 112 -13.48 -13.30 -2.64
CA LEU A 112 -13.10 -11.88 -2.57
C LEU A 112 -12.25 -11.56 -1.32
N MET A 113 -12.66 -12.08 -0.16
CA MET A 113 -11.94 -11.91 1.10
C MET A 113 -10.54 -12.55 1.04
N MET A 114 -10.45 -13.74 0.46
CA MET A 114 -9.19 -14.46 0.27
C MET A 114 -8.27 -13.73 -0.71
N SER A 115 -8.79 -13.15 -1.80
CA SER A 115 -7.96 -12.35 -2.72
C SER A 115 -7.43 -11.09 -2.06
N ARG A 116 -8.19 -10.46 -1.16
CA ARG A 116 -7.72 -9.30 -0.38
C ARG A 116 -6.67 -9.68 0.66
N ASP A 117 -6.83 -10.83 1.33
CA ASP A 117 -5.82 -11.36 2.25
C ASP A 117 -4.53 -11.75 1.50
N LEU A 118 -4.64 -12.30 0.29
CA LEU A 118 -3.51 -12.57 -0.59
C LEU A 118 -2.78 -11.28 -1.00
N GLN A 119 -3.52 -10.25 -1.42
CA GLN A 119 -2.94 -8.94 -1.75
C GLN A 119 -2.15 -8.38 -0.57
N LYS A 120 -2.69 -8.50 0.65
CA LYS A 120 -2.00 -8.07 1.87
C LYS A 120 -0.67 -8.80 2.08
N MET A 121 -0.65 -10.12 1.89
CA MET A 121 0.56 -10.93 2.10
C MET A 121 1.60 -10.80 0.99
N GLU A 122 1.18 -10.57 -0.26
CA GLU A 122 2.09 -10.50 -1.40
C GLU A 122 2.47 -9.07 -1.83
N MET A 123 1.67 -8.07 -1.45
CA MET A 123 1.99 -6.64 -1.54
C MET A 123 1.83 -5.99 -0.16
N PRO A 124 2.70 -6.33 0.81
CA PRO A 124 2.66 -5.69 2.12
C PRO A 124 2.92 -4.19 1.98
N ASP A 125 2.26 -3.36 2.78
CA ASP A 125 2.59 -1.93 2.95
C ASP A 125 3.11 -1.63 4.37
N ARG A 126 3.13 -2.65 5.23
CA ARG A 126 3.46 -2.55 6.65
C ARG A 126 4.14 -3.81 7.14
N TRP A 127 4.91 -3.68 8.22
CA TRP A 127 5.54 -4.83 8.87
C TRP A 127 4.56 -5.79 9.54
N SER A 128 3.40 -5.28 9.95
CA SER A 128 2.30 -6.11 10.46
C SER A 128 1.82 -7.14 9.44
N ASP A 129 1.98 -6.90 8.14
CA ASP A 129 1.59 -7.83 7.07
C ASP A 129 2.63 -8.95 6.85
N ILE A 130 3.87 -8.78 7.30
CA ILE A 130 4.98 -9.71 7.06
C ILE A 130 5.29 -10.55 8.31
N VAL A 131 5.35 -9.92 9.48
CA VAL A 131 5.84 -10.54 10.72
C VAL A 131 4.94 -11.70 11.18
N VAL A 132 5.54 -12.81 11.65
CA VAL A 132 4.82 -14.01 12.12
C VAL A 132 3.89 -13.67 13.29
N GLY A 133 2.67 -14.22 13.29
CA GLY A 133 1.63 -13.92 14.29
C GLY A 133 0.73 -12.74 13.91
N THR A 134 1.21 -11.81 13.09
CA THR A 134 0.43 -10.67 12.58
C THR A 134 0.12 -10.85 11.08
N GLY A 135 1.12 -11.18 10.27
CA GLY A 135 1.08 -11.37 8.82
C GLY A 135 0.60 -12.74 8.32
N ASP A 136 0.11 -13.61 9.21
CA ASP A 136 -0.45 -14.90 8.80
C ASP A 136 -1.82 -14.71 8.09
N PRO A 137 -2.30 -15.72 7.33
CA PRO A 137 -3.61 -15.64 6.71
C PRO A 137 -4.72 -15.30 7.70
N VAL A 138 -5.65 -14.43 7.29
CA VAL A 138 -6.82 -14.12 8.11
C VAL A 138 -7.74 -15.36 8.12
N ARG A 139 -8.16 -15.77 9.32
CA ARG A 139 -9.16 -16.86 9.48
C ARG A 139 -10.53 -16.35 9.09
N LEU A 140 -10.97 -16.64 7.87
CA LEU A 140 -12.24 -16.16 7.36
C LEU A 140 -13.39 -17.01 7.89
N ARG A 141 -14.62 -16.51 7.71
CA ARG A 141 -15.83 -17.23 8.09
C ARG A 141 -16.84 -17.19 6.97
N ALA A 142 -17.49 -18.33 6.76
CA ALA A 142 -18.49 -18.56 5.73
C ALA A 142 -19.85 -18.85 6.36
N ALA A 143 -20.92 -18.25 5.84
CA ALA A 143 -22.26 -18.73 6.14
C ALA A 143 -22.56 -20.02 5.38
N VAL A 144 -22.96 -21.02 6.12
CA VAL A 144 -23.42 -22.30 5.62
C VAL A 144 -24.87 -22.55 5.98
N SER A 145 -25.56 -23.26 5.10
CA SER A 145 -26.91 -23.75 5.36
C SER A 145 -26.86 -25.21 5.80
N PRO A 146 -27.63 -25.62 6.81
CA PRO A 146 -27.72 -27.01 7.21
C PRO A 146 -28.47 -27.82 6.13
N VAL A 147 -27.89 -28.95 5.75
CA VAL A 147 -28.51 -29.95 4.89
C VAL A 147 -29.25 -30.94 5.77
N VAL A 148 -30.58 -30.95 5.67
CA VAL A 148 -31.48 -31.75 6.51
C VAL A 148 -32.14 -32.83 5.65
N THR A 149 -32.16 -34.08 6.09
CA THR A 149 -32.81 -35.19 5.35
C THR A 149 -33.86 -35.92 6.18
N VAL A 150 -35.08 -36.05 5.67
CA VAL A 150 -36.15 -36.85 6.28
C VAL A 150 -36.52 -37.97 5.31
N GLY A 151 -36.45 -39.22 5.78
CA GLY A 151 -36.84 -40.39 4.98
C GLY A 151 -36.04 -40.56 3.69
N GLY A 152 -34.75 -40.19 3.69
CA GLY A 152 -33.86 -40.31 2.52
C GLY A 152 -33.98 -39.17 1.49
N ASN A 153 -34.89 -38.21 1.69
CA ASN A 153 -34.99 -37.01 0.87
C ASN A 153 -34.37 -35.82 1.59
N VAL A 154 -33.69 -34.92 0.86
CA VAL A 154 -33.25 -33.62 1.40
C VAL A 154 -34.49 -32.73 1.55
N VAL A 155 -34.83 -32.36 2.80
CA VAL A 155 -36.02 -31.55 3.15
C VAL A 155 -35.63 -30.22 3.83
N GLY A 156 -34.32 -29.94 3.95
CA GLY A 156 -33.77 -28.75 4.60
C GLY A 156 -33.80 -27.47 3.78
N ALA A 157 -34.04 -26.35 4.46
CA ALA A 157 -34.29 -25.03 3.89
C ALA A 157 -33.01 -24.28 3.48
N ARG A 158 -32.51 -24.51 2.25
CA ARG A 158 -31.54 -23.60 1.59
C ARG A 158 -31.97 -22.13 1.62
N SER A 159 -33.28 -21.91 1.67
CA SER A 159 -33.92 -20.59 1.56
C SER A 159 -34.08 -19.85 2.88
N SER A 160 -33.92 -20.49 4.07
CA SER A 160 -34.14 -19.81 5.36
C SER A 160 -32.84 -19.16 5.84
N PRO A 161 -32.75 -17.81 5.91
CA PRO A 161 -31.54 -17.14 6.38
C PRO A 161 -31.28 -17.37 7.86
N ALA A 162 -32.32 -17.61 8.66
CA ALA A 162 -32.22 -17.78 10.10
C ALA A 162 -31.64 -19.12 10.54
N SER A 163 -31.68 -20.15 9.67
CA SER A 163 -31.08 -21.46 9.97
C SER A 163 -29.61 -21.56 9.58
N ARG A 164 -29.03 -20.51 9.01
CA ARG A 164 -27.62 -20.49 8.62
C ARG A 164 -26.73 -20.56 9.86
N ARG A 165 -25.53 -21.10 9.68
CA ARG A 165 -24.48 -21.12 10.68
C ARG A 165 -23.18 -20.61 10.08
N MET A 166 -22.29 -20.13 10.92
CA MET A 166 -20.97 -19.69 10.51
C MET A 166 -19.95 -20.81 10.76
N MET A 167 -19.13 -21.08 9.75
CA MET A 167 -17.97 -21.95 9.88
C MET A 167 -16.69 -21.19 9.55
N ASN A 168 -15.59 -21.59 10.21
CA ASN A 168 -14.29 -21.07 9.86
C ASN A 168 -13.86 -21.68 8.51
N VAL A 169 -13.40 -20.83 7.60
CA VAL A 169 -12.82 -21.24 6.33
C VAL A 169 -11.43 -20.61 6.25
N SER A 170 -10.46 -21.42 5.85
CA SER A 170 -9.13 -20.96 5.53
C SER A 170 -8.77 -21.45 4.15
N TRP A 171 -8.13 -20.61 3.36
CA TRP A 171 -7.56 -20.98 2.06
C TRP A 171 -6.14 -21.55 2.21
N PHE A 172 -5.64 -21.61 3.44
CA PHE A 172 -4.34 -22.17 3.79
C PHE A 172 -4.40 -23.00 5.07
N GLY A 173 -3.78 -24.18 5.02
CA GLY A 173 -3.77 -25.13 6.13
C GLY A 173 -5.13 -25.81 6.33
N ILE A 174 -5.30 -26.98 5.70
CA ILE A 174 -6.46 -27.87 5.88
C ILE A 174 -6.61 -28.36 7.33
N ASP A 175 -5.51 -28.45 8.10
CA ASP A 175 -5.48 -29.18 9.38
C ASP A 175 -5.87 -28.35 10.62
N ARG A 176 -6.67 -27.30 10.43
CA ARG A 176 -6.76 -26.18 11.39
C ARG A 176 -8.13 -25.89 11.97
N VAL A 177 -9.01 -26.88 12.02
CA VAL A 177 -10.32 -26.69 12.65
C VAL A 177 -10.20 -26.45 14.18
N ASN A 178 -9.06 -26.72 14.84
CA ASN A 178 -9.01 -26.71 16.33
C ASN A 178 -7.75 -26.19 17.07
N THR A 179 -6.72 -25.61 16.45
CA THR A 179 -5.55 -25.09 17.19
C THR A 179 -5.36 -23.58 17.04
N ASN A 180 -5.22 -22.87 18.16
CA ASN A 180 -4.98 -21.41 18.21
C ASN A 180 -3.53 -21.02 17.92
N THR A 181 -2.73 -21.88 17.33
CA THR A 181 -1.33 -21.61 17.01
C THR A 181 -1.21 -21.05 15.60
N ALA A 182 -0.50 -19.93 15.45
CA ALA A 182 0.04 -19.45 14.18
C ALA A 182 0.86 -20.57 13.50
N ASP A 183 0.78 -20.70 12.18
CA ASP A 183 1.37 -21.80 11.41
C ASP A 183 2.09 -21.09 10.31
N SER A 184 3.39 -21.01 10.54
CA SER A 184 4.36 -20.44 9.65
C SER A 184 4.66 -21.39 8.48
N ALA A 185 4.12 -22.62 8.46
CA ALA A 185 4.51 -23.67 7.51
C ALA A 185 3.70 -23.70 6.20
N ASN A 186 2.58 -22.96 6.09
CA ASN A 186 1.71 -23.01 4.91
C ASN A 186 1.27 -21.61 4.44
N VAL A 187 2.22 -20.69 4.35
CA VAL A 187 2.04 -19.32 3.84
C VAL A 187 2.42 -19.21 2.36
N PRO A 188 1.94 -18.20 1.61
CA PRO A 188 2.39 -17.96 0.24
C PRO A 188 3.91 -17.93 0.16
N SER A 189 4.48 -18.50 -0.92
CA SER A 189 5.93 -18.52 -1.14
C SER A 189 6.55 -17.12 -1.12
N GLN A 190 5.82 -16.12 -1.60
CA GLN A 190 6.24 -14.71 -1.56
C GLN A 190 6.35 -14.19 -0.12
N LEU A 191 5.35 -14.45 0.73
CA LEU A 191 5.40 -14.07 2.14
C LEU A 191 6.55 -14.79 2.88
N ALA A 192 6.76 -16.08 2.58
CA ALA A 192 7.91 -16.81 3.10
C ALA A 192 9.25 -16.20 2.64
N ALA A 193 9.34 -15.77 1.38
CA ALA A 193 10.51 -15.09 0.85
C ALA A 193 10.77 -13.75 1.56
N TYR A 194 9.73 -12.94 1.82
CA TYR A 194 9.86 -11.72 2.62
C TYR A 194 10.39 -12.02 4.02
N ARG A 195 9.76 -12.96 4.73
CA ARG A 195 10.18 -13.37 6.08
C ARG A 195 11.63 -13.85 6.13
N SER A 196 12.13 -14.49 5.08
CA SER A 196 13.53 -14.95 5.01
C SER A 196 14.54 -13.81 4.81
N ARG A 197 14.09 -12.65 4.29
CA ARG A 197 14.92 -11.48 4.03
C ARG A 197 14.93 -10.49 5.20
N VAL A 198 13.91 -10.53 6.06
CA VAL A 198 13.86 -9.73 7.29
C VAL A 198 14.78 -10.36 8.32
N THR A 199 15.90 -9.69 8.61
CA THR A 199 16.93 -10.19 9.54
C THR A 199 16.94 -9.45 10.88
N THR A 200 16.40 -8.24 10.91
CA THR A 200 16.31 -7.35 12.09
C THR A 200 14.84 -7.06 12.44
N VAL A 201 14.62 -6.31 13.54
CA VAL A 201 13.30 -5.74 13.84
C VAL A 201 13.27 -4.36 13.18
N PRO A 202 12.56 -4.21 12.06
CA PRO A 202 12.55 -2.96 11.33
C PRO A 202 11.70 -1.90 12.04
N THR A 203 11.96 -0.63 11.74
CA THR A 203 11.19 0.48 12.32
C THR A 203 9.88 0.70 11.59
N VAL A 204 9.05 1.60 12.14
CA VAL A 204 7.76 1.96 11.52
C VAL A 204 7.84 3.23 10.67
N GLU A 205 8.99 3.92 10.66
CA GLU A 205 9.15 5.26 10.07
C GLU A 205 9.10 5.21 8.53
N HIS A 206 9.72 4.18 7.92
CA HIS A 206 9.75 4.00 6.47
C HIS A 206 9.19 2.65 5.99
N GLN A 207 8.40 1.97 6.84
CA GLN A 207 7.85 0.63 6.57
C GLN A 207 7.21 0.44 5.19
N GLY A 208 6.52 1.45 4.65
CA GLY A 208 5.92 1.39 3.32
C GLY A 208 6.97 1.33 2.20
N ALA A 209 8.01 2.15 2.31
CA ALA A 209 9.12 2.22 1.37
C ALA A 209 10.00 0.96 1.44
N GLU A 210 10.22 0.43 2.64
CA GLU A 210 10.93 -0.84 2.86
C GLU A 210 10.14 -2.03 2.30
N CYS A 211 8.82 -2.05 2.51
CA CYS A 211 7.95 -3.06 1.91
C CYS A 211 7.96 -2.98 0.38
N LEU A 212 8.00 -1.77 -0.19
CA LEU A 212 8.14 -1.57 -1.63
C LEU A 212 9.46 -2.16 -2.16
N PHE A 213 10.57 -1.96 -1.45
CA PHE A 213 11.85 -2.59 -1.76
C PHE A 213 11.76 -4.12 -1.73
N LEU A 214 11.09 -4.70 -0.73
CA LEU A 214 10.86 -6.15 -0.66
C LEU A 214 10.03 -6.67 -1.85
N ILE A 215 8.99 -5.95 -2.25
CA ILE A 215 8.17 -6.31 -3.41
C ILE A 215 9.02 -6.26 -4.69
N MET A 216 9.79 -5.20 -4.90
CA MET A 216 10.62 -5.04 -6.10
C MET A 216 11.76 -6.07 -6.16
N SER A 217 12.35 -6.42 -5.02
CA SER A 217 13.46 -7.38 -4.95
C SER A 217 13.03 -8.84 -5.08
N THR A 218 11.73 -9.14 -5.02
CA THR A 218 11.16 -10.49 -5.19
C THR A 218 10.35 -10.64 -6.47
N SER A 219 9.99 -9.53 -7.11
CA SER A 219 9.30 -9.51 -8.39
C SER A 219 10.33 -9.60 -9.52
N PHE A 220 9.94 -10.21 -10.64
CA PHE A 220 10.82 -10.41 -11.80
C PHE A 220 10.19 -9.77 -13.03
N VAL A 221 10.99 -9.04 -13.80
CA VAL A 221 10.62 -8.50 -15.10
C VAL A 221 11.63 -9.04 -16.12
N GLY A 222 11.14 -9.74 -17.15
CA GLY A 222 12.03 -10.29 -18.19
C GLY A 222 13.07 -11.31 -17.70
N GLY A 223 12.85 -11.95 -16.54
CA GLY A 223 13.76 -12.93 -15.95
C GLY A 223 14.85 -12.35 -15.04
N THR A 224 14.94 -11.02 -14.92
CA THR A 224 15.77 -10.33 -13.93
C THR A 224 14.91 -9.79 -12.78
N PRO A 225 15.43 -9.73 -11.54
CA PRO A 225 14.76 -9.04 -10.44
C PRO A 225 14.38 -7.62 -10.85
N ALA A 226 13.16 -7.18 -10.49
CA ALA A 226 12.66 -5.86 -10.86
C ALA A 226 13.47 -4.73 -10.20
N ILE A 227 14.09 -5.00 -9.05
CA ILE A 227 14.96 -4.06 -8.35
C ILE A 227 16.21 -3.66 -9.17
N ASP A 228 16.68 -4.52 -10.07
CA ASP A 228 17.87 -4.23 -10.91
C ASP A 228 17.58 -3.12 -11.95
N ALA A 229 16.30 -2.80 -12.18
CA ALA A 229 15.90 -1.67 -13.02
C ALA A 229 16.05 -0.31 -12.30
N ILE A 230 16.21 -0.31 -10.98
CA ILE A 230 16.38 0.89 -10.16
C ILE A 230 17.87 1.16 -9.98
N PRO A 231 18.36 2.40 -10.20
CA PRO A 231 19.77 2.72 -9.98
C PRO A 231 20.18 2.50 -8.51
N ASP A 232 21.37 1.94 -8.27
CA ASP A 232 21.91 1.73 -6.92
C ASP A 232 21.99 3.02 -6.09
N THR A 233 22.13 4.19 -6.73
CA THR A 233 22.13 5.50 -6.05
C THR A 233 20.78 5.88 -5.44
N ASN A 234 19.72 5.19 -5.85
CA ASN A 234 18.34 5.39 -5.44
C ASN A 234 17.85 4.23 -4.54
N ILE A 235 18.79 3.47 -3.98
CA ILE A 235 18.53 2.44 -2.97
C ILE A 235 19.42 2.78 -1.78
N GLY A 236 18.84 2.93 -0.60
CA GLY A 236 19.57 3.30 0.61
C GLY A 236 18.82 2.89 1.87
N ASP A 237 19.50 2.92 3.00
CA ASP A 237 18.92 2.71 4.34
C ASP A 237 18.98 4.07 5.04
N THR A 238 17.83 4.74 5.13
CA THR A 238 17.74 6.14 5.58
C THR A 238 17.61 6.24 7.09
N ASP A 239 16.97 5.26 7.74
CA ASP A 239 16.73 5.24 9.18
C ASP A 239 17.72 4.36 9.97
N GLY A 240 18.57 3.59 9.29
CA GLY A 240 19.67 2.81 9.84
C GLY A 240 19.25 1.47 10.44
N ASP A 241 18.11 0.92 10.00
CA ASP A 241 17.54 -0.32 10.54
C ASP A 241 17.92 -1.59 9.75
N LEU A 242 18.78 -1.44 8.74
CA LEU A 242 19.26 -2.44 7.79
C LEU A 242 18.20 -2.90 6.77
N MET A 243 17.08 -2.20 6.65
CA MET A 243 16.11 -2.39 5.58
C MET A 243 16.25 -1.29 4.52
N PRO A 244 16.67 -1.63 3.30
CA PRO A 244 16.77 -0.62 2.25
C PRO A 244 15.40 -0.11 1.81
N GLU A 245 15.30 1.19 1.57
CA GLU A 245 14.20 1.85 0.90
C GLU A 245 14.57 2.23 -0.54
N ILE A 246 13.55 2.42 -1.37
CA ILE A 246 13.72 3.05 -2.68
C ILE A 246 13.58 4.56 -2.51
N LEU A 247 14.61 5.28 -2.96
CA LEU A 247 14.75 6.73 -2.83
C LEU A 247 14.40 7.45 -4.12
N ASP A 248 13.80 8.62 -4.00
CA ASP A 248 13.55 9.54 -5.11
C ASP A 248 14.82 10.28 -5.58
N GLY A 249 14.69 11.18 -6.55
CA GLY A 249 15.78 11.99 -7.08
C GLY A 249 16.46 12.91 -6.06
N TRP A 250 15.83 13.18 -4.91
CA TRP A 250 16.39 13.97 -3.80
C TRP A 250 16.97 13.10 -2.69
N GLY A 251 16.88 11.77 -2.80
CA GLY A 251 17.38 10.83 -1.80
C GLY A 251 16.40 10.59 -0.66
N ARG A 252 15.10 10.82 -0.86
CA ARG A 252 14.05 10.60 0.14
C ARG A 252 13.28 9.31 -0.16
N PRO A 253 12.88 8.52 0.85
CA PRO A 253 12.08 7.31 0.65
C PRO A 253 10.75 7.59 -0.07
N LEU A 254 10.40 6.74 -1.03
CA LEU A 254 9.10 6.79 -1.69
C LEU A 254 7.98 6.31 -0.77
N MET A 255 6.87 7.03 -0.73
CA MET A 255 5.66 6.57 -0.03
C MET A 255 4.98 5.47 -0.84
N PHE A 256 4.64 4.37 -0.16
CA PHE A 256 3.82 3.29 -0.72
C PHE A 256 2.62 3.02 0.19
N VAL A 257 1.43 3.03 -0.41
CA VAL A 257 0.18 2.68 0.27
C VAL A 257 -0.56 1.68 -0.61
N ARG A 258 -0.79 0.46 -0.11
CA ARG A 258 -1.47 -0.60 -0.87
C ARG A 258 -2.90 -0.22 -1.20
N TRP A 259 -3.64 0.30 -0.21
CA TRP A 259 -5.04 0.70 -0.35
C TRP A 259 -5.25 2.17 0.09
N PRO A 260 -5.01 3.13 -0.83
CA PRO A 260 -5.13 4.56 -0.58
C PRO A 260 -6.60 5.03 -0.64
N VAL A 261 -7.47 4.53 0.24
CA VAL A 261 -8.92 4.80 0.25
C VAL A 261 -9.27 6.30 0.29
N GLY A 262 -8.45 7.07 1.02
CA GLY A 262 -8.63 8.50 1.20
C GLY A 262 -8.02 9.35 0.09
N TYR A 263 -7.27 8.74 -0.83
CA TYR A 263 -6.64 9.46 -1.92
C TYR A 263 -7.67 9.93 -2.93
N VAL A 264 -7.57 11.21 -3.27
CA VAL A 264 -8.35 11.83 -4.33
C VAL A 264 -7.44 12.01 -5.52
N ASP A 265 -7.67 11.16 -6.51
CA ASP A 265 -7.04 11.26 -7.80
C ASP A 265 -7.43 12.58 -8.49
N PRO A 266 -6.49 13.53 -8.65
CA PRO A 266 -6.78 14.81 -9.30
C PRO A 266 -7.04 14.67 -10.80
N SER A 267 -6.60 13.57 -11.43
CA SER A 267 -6.79 13.29 -12.85
C SER A 267 -8.12 12.59 -13.16
N GLY A 268 -8.77 12.02 -12.14
CA GLY A 268 -10.05 11.32 -12.28
C GLY A 268 -9.97 9.98 -13.04
N VAL A 269 -8.78 9.38 -13.12
CA VAL A 269 -8.57 8.03 -13.70
C VAL A 269 -9.32 6.97 -12.88
N VAL A 270 -9.43 7.13 -11.56
CA VAL A 270 -10.25 6.24 -10.72
C VAL A 270 -11.72 6.65 -10.71
N ASP A 271 -12.54 5.89 -11.42
CA ASP A 271 -13.99 6.02 -11.34
C ASP A 271 -14.55 5.34 -10.08
N ARG A 272 -14.94 6.16 -9.09
CA ARG A 272 -15.57 5.69 -7.84
C ARG A 272 -17.01 5.20 -8.00
N THR A 273 -17.63 5.42 -9.16
CA THR A 273 -18.97 4.92 -9.47
C THR A 273 -18.94 3.50 -10.02
N THR A 274 -17.78 3.09 -10.54
CA THR A 274 -17.53 1.72 -10.99
C THR A 274 -17.27 0.82 -9.79
N ALA A 275 -17.87 -0.37 -9.82
CA ALA A 275 -17.70 -1.37 -8.77
C ALA A 275 -16.25 -1.87 -8.69
N ASP A 276 -15.86 -2.36 -7.51
CA ASP A 276 -14.57 -3.01 -7.29
C ASP A 276 -14.31 -4.15 -8.29
N ASP A 277 -13.20 -4.06 -9.04
CA ASP A 277 -12.79 -5.03 -10.05
C ASP A 277 -12.57 -6.44 -9.49
N PHE A 278 -12.27 -6.56 -8.19
CA PHE A 278 -12.12 -7.86 -7.53
C PHE A 278 -13.45 -8.48 -7.12
N ASP A 279 -14.55 -7.70 -7.08
CA ASP A 279 -15.87 -8.15 -6.69
C ASP A 279 -16.81 -8.33 -7.90
N LEU A 280 -16.43 -9.24 -8.80
CA LEU A 280 -17.17 -9.54 -10.03
C LEU A 280 -18.65 -9.87 -9.82
N PHE A 281 -19.00 -10.45 -8.67
CA PHE A 281 -20.37 -10.88 -8.34
C PHE A 281 -21.10 -9.91 -7.41
N ARG A 282 -20.49 -8.77 -7.04
CA ARG A 282 -21.07 -7.81 -6.08
C ARG A 282 -21.47 -8.51 -4.78
N SER A 283 -20.55 -9.34 -4.30
CA SER A 283 -20.68 -10.22 -3.16
C SER A 283 -20.27 -9.55 -1.83
N ASP A 284 -19.60 -8.38 -1.89
CA ASP A 284 -19.29 -7.56 -0.72
C ASP A 284 -20.59 -7.15 0.02
N TYR A 285 -20.51 -7.06 1.35
CA TYR A 285 -21.64 -6.72 2.21
C TYR A 285 -22.30 -5.39 1.85
N ALA A 286 -21.55 -4.42 1.32
CA ALA A 286 -22.11 -3.14 0.88
C ALA A 286 -23.16 -3.28 -0.22
N TYR A 287 -23.10 -4.33 -1.06
CA TYR A 287 -24.06 -4.53 -2.15
C TYR A 287 -25.36 -5.20 -1.69
N ALA A 288 -25.45 -5.63 -0.43
CA ALA A 288 -26.71 -6.08 0.16
C ALA A 288 -27.67 -4.92 0.45
N ASP A 289 -27.16 -3.69 0.58
CA ASP A 289 -27.95 -2.48 0.77
C ASP A 289 -28.58 -2.01 -0.55
N THR A 290 -29.91 -2.06 -0.60
CA THR A 290 -30.70 -1.59 -1.76
C THR A 290 -31.06 -0.11 -1.70
N GLY A 291 -30.63 0.63 -0.66
CA GLY A 291 -30.87 2.06 -0.52
C GLY A 291 -30.27 2.91 -1.66
N SER A 292 -30.94 4.01 -2.00
CA SER A 292 -30.43 5.03 -2.93
C SER A 292 -30.75 6.43 -2.38
N PRO A 293 -29.75 7.19 -1.89
CA PRO A 293 -28.34 6.83 -1.76
C PRO A 293 -28.12 5.68 -0.77
N PRO A 294 -26.97 4.98 -0.83
CA PRO A 294 -26.60 3.98 0.18
C PRO A 294 -26.56 4.62 1.57
N VAL A 295 -27.06 3.95 2.61
CA VAL A 295 -27.15 4.53 3.97
C VAL A 295 -26.57 3.63 5.05
N SER A 296 -26.33 2.35 4.76
CA SER A 296 -25.77 1.42 5.75
C SER A 296 -24.33 1.75 6.15
N SER A 297 -23.99 1.40 7.39
CA SER A 297 -22.60 1.41 7.90
C SER A 297 -21.68 0.46 7.14
N ALA A 298 -22.26 -0.50 6.40
CA ALA A 298 -21.59 -1.42 5.49
C ALA A 298 -20.92 -0.75 4.27
N GLN A 299 -21.29 0.49 3.95
CA GLN A 299 -20.77 1.22 2.80
C GLN A 299 -19.38 1.81 3.07
N ALA A 300 -18.59 1.95 2.00
CA ALA A 300 -17.37 2.74 2.07
C ALA A 300 -17.71 4.23 2.25
N THR A 301 -16.76 5.01 2.77
CA THR A 301 -16.97 6.44 3.01
C THR A 301 -16.11 7.23 2.04
N SER A 302 -16.75 8.06 1.22
CA SER A 302 -16.03 9.00 0.36
C SER A 302 -15.54 10.16 1.20
N VAL A 303 -14.25 10.45 1.11
CA VAL A 303 -13.65 11.65 1.71
C VAL A 303 -14.20 12.92 1.06
N GLU A 304 -14.47 12.88 -0.24
CA GLU A 304 -15.10 13.98 -0.96
C GLU A 304 -16.63 13.87 -0.82
N GLY A 305 -17.22 14.79 -0.05
CA GLY A 305 -18.66 14.90 0.12
C GLY A 305 -19.25 14.17 1.34
N GLY A 306 -18.43 13.43 2.10
CA GLY A 306 -18.85 12.78 3.36
C GLY A 306 -19.94 11.72 3.21
N GLY A 307 -20.24 11.32 1.97
CA GLY A 307 -21.30 10.38 1.64
C GLY A 307 -20.85 8.92 1.74
N LYS A 308 -21.83 8.05 2.01
CA LYS A 308 -21.68 6.60 1.88
C LYS A 308 -21.68 6.23 0.40
N VAL A 309 -20.66 5.49 -0.02
CA VAL A 309 -20.45 5.04 -1.40
C VAL A 309 -20.21 3.54 -1.43
N ARG A 310 -20.58 2.93 -2.55
CA ARG A 310 -20.30 1.51 -2.78
C ARG A 310 -18.79 1.29 -2.98
N PRO A 311 -18.27 0.11 -2.64
CA PRO A 311 -16.87 -0.27 -2.89
C PRO A 311 -16.49 -0.10 -4.37
N TRP A 312 -15.35 0.55 -4.62
CA TRP A 312 -14.84 0.92 -5.94
C TRP A 312 -13.41 0.40 -6.17
N SER A 313 -12.96 0.29 -7.42
CA SER A 313 -11.60 -0.17 -7.71
C SER A 313 -10.53 0.76 -7.10
N ILE A 314 -9.69 0.24 -6.19
CA ILE A 314 -8.59 0.97 -5.55
C ILE A 314 -7.26 0.44 -6.07
N ARG A 315 -6.44 1.30 -6.66
CA ARG A 315 -5.07 0.98 -7.06
C ARG A 315 -4.07 1.35 -5.96
N PRO A 316 -2.89 0.72 -5.87
CA PRO A 316 -1.84 1.17 -4.97
C PRO A 316 -1.33 2.56 -5.32
N LEU A 317 -0.99 3.35 -4.30
CA LEU A 317 -0.40 4.67 -4.44
C LEU A 317 1.11 4.59 -4.22
N ILE A 318 1.85 5.14 -5.16
CA ILE A 318 3.29 5.41 -5.04
C ILE A 318 3.46 6.92 -5.20
N ALA A 319 4.11 7.56 -4.22
CA ALA A 319 4.34 9.00 -4.24
C ALA A 319 5.77 9.35 -3.84
N SER A 320 6.30 10.43 -4.41
CA SER A 320 7.48 11.16 -3.93
C SER A 320 7.04 12.50 -3.38
N ALA A 321 7.69 12.92 -2.28
CA ALA A 321 7.46 14.19 -1.60
C ALA A 321 8.10 15.40 -2.32
N GLY A 322 8.56 15.21 -3.56
CA GLY A 322 9.08 16.30 -4.37
C GLY A 322 10.28 17.03 -3.74
N SER A 323 10.35 18.32 -4.04
CA SER A 323 11.44 19.20 -3.67
C SER A 323 11.35 19.67 -2.21
N ASP A 324 10.16 19.85 -1.67
CA ASP A 324 9.96 20.29 -0.29
C ASP A 324 10.21 19.17 0.73
N GLY A 325 9.89 17.92 0.37
CA GLY A 325 10.09 16.74 1.21
C GLY A 325 8.94 16.42 2.12
N GLU A 326 7.80 17.07 1.92
CA GLU A 326 6.60 16.86 2.71
C GLU A 326 5.50 16.30 1.80
N PHE A 327 4.98 15.11 2.12
CA PHE A 327 3.95 14.52 1.26
C PHE A 327 2.61 15.27 1.33
N GLY A 328 2.31 16.00 2.40
CA GLY A 328 0.99 16.61 2.61
C GLY A 328 -0.20 15.61 2.67
N ILE A 329 0.06 14.30 2.55
CA ILE A 329 -0.92 13.21 2.57
C ILE A 329 -0.54 12.18 3.63
N SER A 330 -1.54 11.50 4.17
CA SER A 330 -1.35 10.54 5.25
C SER A 330 -1.09 9.13 4.72
N ALA A 331 -0.03 8.45 5.16
CA ALA A 331 0.18 7.02 4.88
C ALA A 331 -0.65 6.10 5.80
N ASN A 332 -1.03 6.59 6.99
CA ASN A 332 -1.71 5.83 8.02
C ASN A 332 -3.13 6.36 8.26
N PRO A 333 -4.04 5.56 8.84
CA PRO A 333 -5.31 6.10 9.32
C PRO A 333 -5.08 7.02 10.52
N TRP A 334 -5.83 8.12 10.62
CA TRP A 334 -5.81 9.04 11.76
C TRP A 334 -7.15 9.02 12.46
N ASN A 335 -7.16 8.84 13.78
CA ASN A 335 -8.34 9.11 14.58
C ASN A 335 -8.49 10.65 14.77
N SER A 336 -9.46 11.09 15.56
CA SER A 336 -9.69 12.53 15.79
C SER A 336 -8.52 13.27 16.48
N ALA A 337 -7.54 12.56 17.04
CA ALA A 337 -6.48 13.09 17.89
C ALA A 337 -5.06 12.73 17.43
N SER A 338 -4.85 11.58 16.79
CA SER A 338 -3.52 11.07 16.45
C SER A 338 -3.53 10.12 15.25
N GLU A 339 -2.36 10.05 14.62
CA GLU A 339 -2.01 9.00 13.67
C GLU A 339 -1.95 7.62 14.33
N LEU A 340 -2.37 6.58 13.60
CA LEU A 340 -2.25 5.18 14.00
C LEU A 340 -1.10 4.50 13.24
N THR A 341 0.13 4.65 13.72
CA THR A 341 1.34 4.09 13.09
C THR A 341 1.41 2.56 13.21
N ALA A 342 0.94 1.99 14.32
CA ALA A 342 0.87 0.55 14.57
C ALA A 342 -0.41 -0.12 14.00
N PHE A 343 -0.96 0.46 12.94
CA PHE A 343 -2.18 -0.03 12.32
C PHE A 343 -1.98 -1.41 11.63
N ASP A 344 -2.98 -2.28 11.75
CA ASP A 344 -3.04 -3.62 11.18
C ASP A 344 -4.42 -3.89 10.54
N TYR A 345 -4.42 -4.32 9.27
CA TYR A 345 -5.62 -4.65 8.50
C TYR A 345 -6.35 -5.92 9.00
N ARG A 346 -5.79 -6.69 9.96
CA ARG A 346 -6.36 -7.94 10.48
C ARG A 346 -7.11 -7.79 11.81
N SER A 347 -6.46 -7.30 12.85
CA SER A 347 -6.83 -7.67 14.23
C SER A 347 -7.83 -6.74 14.92
N GLN A 348 -8.07 -5.55 14.40
CA GLN A 348 -8.89 -4.56 15.11
C GLN A 348 -10.27 -4.35 14.51
N TRP A 349 -10.50 -4.71 13.25
CA TRP A 349 -11.64 -4.21 12.47
C TRP A 349 -12.48 -5.30 11.82
N GLY A 350 -12.81 -6.32 12.61
CA GLY A 350 -13.82 -7.29 12.24
C GLY A 350 -15.17 -6.62 11.97
N TRP A 351 -15.86 -7.14 10.97
CA TRP A 351 -17.19 -6.70 10.58
C TRP A 351 -18.20 -7.00 11.69
N ALA A 352 -18.95 -5.99 12.14
CA ALA A 352 -19.91 -6.14 13.22
C ALA A 352 -21.08 -7.03 12.81
N VAL A 353 -21.45 -8.00 13.65
CA VAL A 353 -22.59 -8.89 13.42
C VAL A 353 -23.87 -8.20 13.91
N ASP A 354 -24.42 -7.33 13.07
CA ASP A 354 -25.63 -6.55 13.36
C ASP A 354 -26.62 -6.50 12.18
N ALA A 355 -27.75 -5.83 12.40
CA ALA A 355 -28.83 -5.74 11.43
C ALA A 355 -28.48 -4.85 10.22
N ASP A 356 -27.59 -3.86 10.39
CA ASP A 356 -27.18 -2.96 9.31
C ASP A 356 -26.32 -3.70 8.27
N HIS A 357 -25.55 -4.68 8.73
CA HIS A 357 -24.63 -5.45 7.92
C HIS A 357 -25.23 -6.76 7.37
N TYR A 358 -26.11 -7.40 8.14
CA TYR A 358 -26.63 -8.74 7.81
C TYR A 358 -28.14 -8.78 7.60
N GLY A 359 -28.88 -7.72 7.93
CA GLY A 359 -30.33 -7.64 7.75
C GLY A 359 -31.06 -8.87 8.29
N SER A 360 -31.91 -9.47 7.46
CA SER A 360 -32.65 -10.69 7.80
C SER A 360 -31.78 -11.94 7.97
N GLU A 361 -30.52 -11.91 7.53
CA GLU A 361 -29.58 -13.02 7.71
C GLU A 361 -28.90 -13.01 9.08
N LEU A 362 -29.03 -11.92 9.85
CA LEU A 362 -28.38 -11.74 11.15
C LEU A 362 -28.54 -12.94 12.10
N PRO A 363 -29.75 -13.53 12.30
CA PRO A 363 -29.91 -14.64 13.23
C PRO A 363 -29.01 -15.84 12.92
N GLY A 364 -28.77 -16.14 11.64
CA GLY A 364 -27.88 -17.22 11.22
C GLY A 364 -26.40 -16.83 11.12
N ARG A 365 -26.09 -15.52 11.05
CA ARG A 365 -24.73 -14.99 10.92
C ARG A 365 -24.02 -14.80 12.27
N GLY A 366 -24.76 -14.78 13.38
CA GLY A 366 -24.22 -14.76 14.74
C GLY A 366 -23.97 -16.15 15.35
N ALA A 367 -24.58 -17.20 14.80
CA ALA A 367 -24.48 -18.56 15.30
C ALA A 367 -23.36 -19.34 14.59
N GLY A 368 -22.36 -19.82 15.33
CA GLY A 368 -21.34 -20.72 14.80
C GLY A 368 -21.83 -22.17 14.70
N ILE A 369 -21.04 -23.05 14.06
CA ILE A 369 -21.24 -24.50 14.20
C ILE A 369 -21.01 -24.89 15.68
N GLY A 370 -21.91 -25.72 16.22
CA GLY A 370 -21.91 -26.09 17.64
C GLY A 370 -22.56 -25.04 18.55
N ALA A 371 -21.99 -24.84 19.75
CA ALA A 371 -22.46 -23.85 20.74
C ALA A 371 -21.74 -22.48 20.63
N ALA A 372 -20.96 -22.27 19.57
CA ALA A 372 -20.19 -21.04 19.38
C ALA A 372 -21.10 -19.87 18.94
N THR A 373 -20.80 -18.68 19.43
CA THR A 373 -21.43 -17.42 18.98
C THR A 373 -20.36 -16.42 18.54
N HIS A 374 -20.69 -15.61 17.54
CA HIS A 374 -19.76 -14.65 16.94
C HIS A 374 -20.35 -13.25 16.96
N THR A 375 -19.59 -12.30 17.50
CA THR A 375 -19.95 -10.87 17.57
C THR A 375 -19.31 -10.05 16.45
N THR A 376 -18.21 -10.53 15.88
CA THR A 376 -17.50 -9.90 14.75
C THR A 376 -16.97 -10.95 13.79
N HIS A 377 -16.88 -10.61 12.50
CA HIS A 377 -16.28 -11.46 11.47
C HIS A 377 -14.99 -10.82 10.93
N PRO A 378 -13.83 -11.49 11.04
CA PRO A 378 -12.57 -10.92 10.58
C PRO A 378 -12.58 -10.77 9.05
N PHE A 379 -12.12 -9.61 8.58
CA PHE A 379 -12.16 -9.23 7.18
C PHE A 379 -11.01 -8.25 6.89
N PRO A 380 -10.11 -8.56 5.96
CA PRO A 380 -9.13 -7.57 5.48
C PRO A 380 -9.87 -6.54 4.61
N ASP A 381 -10.35 -5.46 5.23
CA ASP A 381 -11.12 -4.41 4.56
C ASP A 381 -10.20 -3.38 3.90
N PRO A 382 -10.17 -3.25 2.56
CA PRO A 382 -9.44 -2.17 1.92
C PRO A 382 -9.97 -0.81 2.35
N TYR A 383 -11.27 -0.68 2.63
CA TYR A 383 -11.97 0.60 2.80
C TYR A 383 -12.06 1.08 4.26
N LEU A 384 -11.48 0.33 5.19
CA LEU A 384 -11.43 0.66 6.63
C LEU A 384 -12.79 1.05 7.24
N ARG A 385 -13.88 0.37 6.88
CA ARG A 385 -15.24 0.82 7.21
C ARG A 385 -15.52 0.79 8.71
N ASN A 386 -15.04 -0.24 9.42
CA ASN A 386 -15.17 -0.29 10.87
C ASN A 386 -14.32 0.79 11.57
N PHE A 387 -13.16 1.16 11.03
CA PHE A 387 -12.40 2.30 11.52
C PHE A 387 -13.21 3.59 11.38
N VAL A 388 -13.81 3.81 10.22
CA VAL A 388 -14.68 4.97 9.98
C VAL A 388 -15.86 4.99 10.94
N ALA A 389 -16.52 3.85 11.16
CA ALA A 389 -17.66 3.72 12.07
C ALA A 389 -17.31 4.09 13.52
N ASN A 390 -16.11 3.72 13.99
CA ASN A 390 -15.65 4.02 15.36
C ASN A 390 -15.08 5.44 15.54
N ASN A 391 -14.92 6.20 14.46
CA ASN A 391 -14.34 7.55 14.47
C ASN A 391 -15.31 8.58 13.90
N GLN A 392 -16.58 8.50 14.30
CA GLN A 392 -17.62 9.46 13.93
C GLN A 392 -17.89 10.44 15.07
N SER A 393 -18.08 11.71 14.73
CA SER A 393 -18.65 12.74 15.62
C SER A 393 -19.93 13.25 14.98
N SER A 394 -21.06 13.13 15.68
CA SER A 394 -22.38 13.52 15.17
C SER A 394 -22.72 12.93 13.80
N GLY A 395 -22.31 11.68 13.55
CA GLY A 395 -22.54 10.97 12.28
C GLY A 395 -21.57 11.34 11.14
N VAL A 396 -20.58 12.19 11.39
CA VAL A 396 -19.55 12.58 10.42
C VAL A 396 -18.21 11.97 10.81
N PHE A 397 -17.51 11.37 9.84
CA PHE A 397 -16.16 10.86 10.06
C PHE A 397 -15.19 12.00 10.39
N VAL A 398 -14.57 11.95 11.57
CA VAL A 398 -13.64 12.99 12.05
C VAL A 398 -12.16 12.59 11.97
N GLY A 399 -11.88 11.42 11.40
CA GLY A 399 -10.52 10.92 11.18
C GLY A 399 -9.93 11.29 9.81
N ARG A 400 -8.85 10.60 9.43
CA ARG A 400 -8.29 10.58 8.07
C ARG A 400 -8.07 9.15 7.62
N LEU A 401 -8.28 8.92 6.33
CA LEU A 401 -7.98 7.64 5.67
C LEU A 401 -6.60 7.69 4.99
N PRO A 402 -5.93 6.55 4.79
CA PRO A 402 -4.70 6.50 4.01
C PRO A 402 -4.86 7.13 2.63
N GLY A 403 -3.91 7.99 2.24
CA GLY A 403 -3.91 8.80 1.03
C GLY A 403 -4.64 10.14 1.15
N GLN A 404 -5.36 10.42 2.24
CA GLN A 404 -6.05 11.69 2.45
C GLN A 404 -5.08 12.81 2.83
N VAL A 405 -5.38 14.03 2.40
CA VAL A 405 -4.64 15.26 2.77
C VAL A 405 -4.61 15.43 4.30
N LEU A 406 -3.43 15.77 4.82
CA LEU A 406 -3.20 16.00 6.23
C LEU A 406 -3.98 17.23 6.74
N PRO A 407 -4.30 17.29 8.05
CA PRO A 407 -5.05 18.42 8.62
C PRO A 407 -4.21 19.69 8.85
N THR A 408 -2.93 19.72 8.44
CA THR A 408 -2.06 20.89 8.64
C THR A 408 -2.43 22.02 7.68
N SER A 409 -2.13 23.27 8.05
CA SER A 409 -2.42 24.44 7.21
C SER A 409 -1.60 24.44 5.92
N THR A 410 -0.47 23.73 5.90
CA THR A 410 0.45 23.64 4.76
C THR A 410 0.18 22.41 3.89
N ALA A 411 -0.59 21.42 4.33
CA ALA A 411 -0.74 20.13 3.64
C ALA A 411 -1.17 20.22 2.16
N LEU A 412 -1.93 21.27 1.80
CA LEU A 412 -2.33 21.50 0.42
C LEU A 412 -1.21 22.11 -0.42
N GLU A 413 -0.35 22.93 0.19
CA GLU A 413 0.85 23.51 -0.43
C GLU A 413 1.92 22.43 -0.57
N ASP A 414 2.13 21.61 0.47
CA ASP A 414 3.07 20.48 0.51
C ASP A 414 2.74 19.42 -0.55
N ARG A 415 1.47 19.35 -1.00
CA ARG A 415 1.09 18.40 -2.06
C ARG A 415 1.48 18.88 -3.47
N VAL A 416 1.76 20.16 -3.67
CA VAL A 416 1.82 20.76 -5.02
C VAL A 416 2.96 20.19 -5.86
N ASP A 417 4.09 19.85 -5.26
CA ASP A 417 5.25 19.30 -5.96
C ASP A 417 5.36 17.76 -5.85
N ASN A 418 4.39 17.12 -5.19
CA ASN A 418 4.31 15.68 -5.13
C ASN A 418 4.21 15.07 -6.52
N MET A 419 4.87 13.93 -6.67
CA MET A 419 4.86 13.17 -7.91
C MET A 419 4.25 11.81 -7.61
N THR A 420 3.09 11.50 -8.21
CA THR A 420 2.38 10.24 -7.96
C THR A 420 2.27 9.39 -9.20
N ASN A 421 2.07 8.09 -9.02
CA ASN A 421 1.80 7.18 -10.14
C ASN A 421 0.49 7.50 -10.87
N TYR A 422 -0.50 8.08 -10.18
CA TYR A 422 -1.77 8.51 -10.78
C TYR A 422 -1.56 9.62 -11.81
N ASP A 423 -0.77 10.64 -11.46
CA ASP A 423 -0.50 11.78 -12.35
C ASP A 423 0.28 11.32 -13.59
N LEU A 424 1.24 10.40 -13.43
CA LEU A 424 2.05 9.87 -14.53
C LEU A 424 1.26 9.00 -15.51
N GLN A 425 0.16 8.39 -15.08
CA GLN A 425 -0.73 7.62 -15.94
C GLN A 425 -1.64 8.51 -16.78
N ALA A 426 -1.94 9.73 -16.33
CA ALA A 426 -2.74 10.69 -17.07
C ALA A 426 -1.95 11.41 -18.18
N ASP A 427 -0.63 11.52 -18.02
CA ASP A 427 0.27 12.18 -18.97
C ASP A 427 0.69 11.29 -20.17
N ASN A 428 0.39 9.98 -20.12
CA ASN A 428 0.62 9.02 -21.20
C ASN A 428 -0.65 8.77 -22.03
#